data_AF-A0A9X5F6X2-F1
#
_entry.id   AF-A0A9X5F6X2-F1
#
_cell.length_a   1.000
_cell.length_b   1.000
_cell.length_c   1.000
_cell.angle_alpha   90.00
_cell.angle_beta   90.00
_cell.angle_gamma   90.00
#
_symmetry.space_group_name_H-M   'P 1'
#
loop_
_entity.id
_entity.type
_entity.pdbx_description
1 polymer ?
#
loop_
_entity_poly.entity_id
_entity_poly.type
_entity_poly.pdbx_seq_one_letter_code
_entity_poly.pdbx_strand_id
1 'polypeptide(L)' 'MLTVKQIDAAKPAEKSYRLADAGGLFLFVPPAADISPEVPSWPSSR' A
#
# COMPACT_ATOMS: atom_id res chain seq x y z
N MET A 1 -20.01 -3.41 6.39
CA MET A 1 -19.59 -4.13 5.18
C MET A 1 -19.08 -3.11 4.17
N LEU A 2 -17.83 -3.25 3.74
CA LEU A 2 -17.18 -2.49 2.70
C LEU A 2 -17.77 -2.85 1.34
N THR A 3 -17.82 -1.84 0.48
CA THR A 3 -18.21 -1.98 -0.92
C THR A 3 -16.98 -1.97 -1.82
N VAL A 4 -17.11 -2.55 -3.01
CA VAL A 4 -16.06 -2.51 -4.05
C VAL A 4 -15.60 -1.07 -4.31
N LYS A 5 -16.55 -0.12 -4.39
CA LYS A 5 -16.24 1.30 -4.59
C LYS A 5 -15.36 1.90 -3.49
N GLN A 6 -15.57 1.49 -2.24
CA GLN A 6 -14.75 1.96 -1.10
C GLN A 6 -13.36 1.33 -1.11
N ILE A 7 -13.23 0.08 -1.58
CA ILE A 7 -11.95 -0.60 -1.74
C ILE A 7 -11.15 0.06 -2.88
N ASP A 8 -11.77 0.33 -4.02
CA ASP A 8 -11.11 0.97 -5.18
C ASP A 8 -10.65 2.41 -4.88
N ALA A 9 -11.40 3.11 -4.03
CA ALA A 9 -11.06 4.45 -3.55
C ALA A 9 -9.93 4.45 -2.50
N ALA A 10 -9.64 3.31 -1.87
CA ALA A 10 -8.59 3.22 -0.87
C ALA A 10 -7.21 3.31 -1.55
N LYS A 11 -6.41 4.29 -1.14
CA LYS A 11 -5.04 4.51 -1.63
C LYS A 11 -4.05 4.51 -0.47
N PRO A 12 -2.79 4.08 -0.70
CA PRO A 12 -1.73 4.24 0.28
C PRO A 12 -1.62 5.70 0.73
N ALA A 13 -1.49 5.90 2.03
CA ALA A 13 -1.31 7.21 2.66
C ALA A 13 0.07 7.31 3.30
N GLU A 14 0.39 8.43 3.95
CA GLU A 14 1.65 8.60 4.68
C GLU A 14 1.81 7.55 5.80
N LYS A 15 0.69 7.12 6.40
CA LYS A 15 0.65 6.06 7.41
C LYS A 15 -0.31 4.96 6.99
N SER A 16 -0.02 3.74 7.41
CA SER A 16 -0.95 2.63 7.24
C SER A 16 -2.27 2.89 7.95
N TYR A 17 -3.37 2.40 7.39
CA TYR A 17 -4.68 2.46 8.02
C TYR A 17 -5.50 1.20 7.75
N ARG A 18 -6.63 1.08 8.43
CA ARG A 18 -7.56 -0.04 8.31
C ARG A 18 -8.96 0.46 7.99
N LEU A 19 -9.63 -0.21 7.05
CA LEU A 19 -11.05 0.00 6.77
C LEU A 19 -11.83 -1.18 7.30
N ALA A 20 -12.71 -0.96 8.28
CA ALA A 20 -13.50 -2.02 8.89
C ALA A 20 -14.64 -2.48 7.97
N ASP A 21 -14.86 -3.79 7.91
CA ASP A 21 -15.95 -4.43 7.19
C ASP A 21 -17.10 -4.84 8.14
N ALA A 22 -17.08 -6.07 8.64
CA ALA A 22 -18.02 -6.64 9.60
C ALA A 22 -17.36 -7.79 10.37
N GLY A 23 -17.85 -8.10 11.59
CA GLY A 23 -17.38 -9.25 12.37
C GLY A 23 -15.89 -9.23 12.71
N GLY A 24 -15.26 -8.05 12.74
CA GLY A 24 -13.81 -7.90 12.97
C GLY A 24 -12.94 -8.01 11.70
N LEU A 25 -13.52 -8.28 10.52
CA LEU A 25 -12.82 -8.21 9.25
C LEU A 25 -12.47 -6.76 8.88
N PHE A 26 -11.30 -6.54 8.30
CA PHE A 26 -10.87 -5.23 7.81
C PHE A 26 -9.94 -5.35 6.60
N LEU A 27 -9.90 -4.30 5.77
CA LEU A 27 -8.88 -4.10 4.75
C LEU A 27 -7.72 -3.29 5.34
N PHE A 28 -6.50 -3.82 5.28
CA PHE A 28 -5.29 -3.10 5.64
C PHE A 28 -4.72 -2.39 4.41
N VAL A 29 -4.52 -1.08 4.52
CA VAL A 29 -3.88 -0.28 3.47
C VAL A 29 -2.48 0.09 3.95
N PRO A 30 -1.40 -0.42 3.31
CA PRO A 30 -0.04 -0.07 3.69
C PRO A 30 0.25 1.41 3.38
N PRO A 31 1.28 2.00 4.02
CA PRO A 31 1.72 3.33 3.61
C PRO A 31 2.22 3.28 2.16
N ALA A 32 2.26 4.44 1.50
CA ALA A 32 2.92 4.53 0.21
C ALA A 32 4.36 4.06 0.38
N ALA A 33 4.74 3.01 -0.34
CA ALA A 33 6.14 2.62 -0.42
C ALA A 33 6.88 3.77 -1.10
N ASP A 34 7.94 4.25 -0.48
CA ASP A 34 8.92 5.12 -1.14
C ASP A 34 9.64 4.26 -2.17
N ILE A 35 8.99 4.08 -3.33
CA ILE A 35 9.61 3.48 -4.51
C ILE A 35 10.56 4.50 -5.12
N SER A 36 11.54 4.97 -4.34
CA SER A 36 12.78 5.43 -4.93
C SER A 36 13.37 4.22 -5.64
N PRO A 37 13.47 4.23 -6.99
CA PRO A 37 14.10 3.14 -7.69
C PRO A 37 15.57 3.14 -7.26
N GLU A 38 15.93 2.30 -6.30
CA GLU A 38 17.31 1.94 -6.07
C GLU A 38 17.75 1.24 -7.35
N VAL A 39 18.37 1.99 -8.26
CA VAL A 39 19.01 1.43 -9.44
C VAL A 39 20.14 0.55 -8.89
N PRO A 40 20.08 -0.78 -9.04
CA PRO A 40 21.17 -1.62 -8.58
C PRO A 40 22.43 -1.18 -9.31
N SER A 41 23.40 -0.64 -8.57
CA SER A 41 24.69 -0.24 -9.09
C SER A 41 25.50 -1.50 -9.36
N TRP A 42 25.26 -2.12 -10.51
CA TRP A 42 26.15 -3.14 -11.02
C TRP A 42 27.55 -2.53 -11.12
N PRO A 43 28.57 -3.13 -10.49
CA PRO A 43 29.94 -2.67 -10.70
C PRO A 43 30.21 -2.78 -12.20
N SER A 44 30.38 -1.64 -12.86
CA SER A 44 30.83 -1.62 -14.25
C SER A 44 32.21 -2.27 -14.27
N SER A 45 32.27 -3.53 -14.69
CA SER A 45 33.53 -4.23 -14.91
C SER A 45 34.32 -3.44 -15.94
N ARG A 46 35.41 -2.83 -15.50
CA ARG A 46 36.41 -2.15 -16.31
C ARG A 46 37.74 -2.80 -16.03
#